data_AF-A0A4Q0VXS6-F1
#
_entry.id   AF-A0A4Q0VXS6-F1
#
_cell.length_a   1.000
_cell.length_b   1.000
_cell.length_c   1.000
_cell.angle_alpha   90.00
_cell.angle_beta   90.00
_cell.angle_gamma   90.00
#
_symmetry.space_group_name_H-M   'P 1'
#
loop_
_entity.id
_entity.type
_entity.pdbx_description
1 polymer ?
#
loop_
_entity_poly.entity_id
_entity_poly.type
_entity_poly.pdbx_seq_one_letter_code
_entity_poly.pdbx_strand_id
1 'polypeptide(L)'
;MNIKNPFKTYGLIFLVIITAIAILDSFRISNNADELKQENIKLVEKVTNLESVLNNKSDALVNIEEVLVEVEGENKELIDHVFHLEKEIDLSKSYFDYSEFNDAINTIELFKKVEEFAEVKNFFLTGTSTGNFGLSFSALDREGTCPCRIGFSSGKSIEWIPNSILNLIQFSVQKDKLILIYETSEDIEENFQFVMAKGTAWDDLTEKWRIEEIKMLKAN
;
A
#
# COMPACT_ATOMS: atom_id res chain seq x y z
N MET A 1 -23.91 -20.37 123.40
CA MET A 1 -24.98 -20.18 122.39
C MET A 1 -24.30 -19.88 121.06
N ASN A 2 -24.57 -20.71 120.06
CA ASN A 2 -23.78 -20.91 118.84
C ASN A 2 -23.65 -19.66 117.97
N ILE A 3 -22.43 -19.14 117.79
CA ILE A 3 -22.10 -18.13 116.78
C ILE A 3 -21.93 -18.87 115.45
N LYS A 4 -22.97 -18.86 114.60
CA LYS A 4 -22.91 -19.43 113.25
C LYS A 4 -22.11 -18.49 112.33
N ASN A 5 -21.09 -19.06 111.68
CA ASN A 5 -19.99 -18.41 110.97
C ASN A 5 -20.40 -17.44 109.83
N PRO A 6 -20.01 -16.15 109.89
CA PRO A 6 -20.23 -15.21 108.79
C PRO A 6 -19.38 -15.53 107.54
N PHE A 7 -18.28 -16.28 107.67
CA PHE A 7 -17.36 -16.58 106.58
C PHE A 7 -17.98 -17.36 105.39
N LYS A 8 -18.98 -18.22 105.63
CA LYS A 8 -19.60 -19.01 104.55
C LYS A 8 -20.49 -18.16 103.63
N THR A 9 -21.15 -17.13 104.17
CA THR A 9 -22.04 -16.26 103.39
C THR A 9 -21.25 -15.24 102.57
N TYR A 10 -20.19 -14.66 103.13
CA TYR A 10 -19.32 -13.73 102.40
C TYR A 10 -18.50 -14.42 101.29
N GLY A 11 -18.04 -15.66 101.51
CA GLY A 11 -17.34 -16.43 100.48
C GLY A 11 -18.21 -16.75 99.26
N LEU A 12 -19.51 -17.00 99.48
CA LEU A 12 -20.46 -17.30 98.40
C LEU A 12 -20.78 -16.05 97.56
N ILE A 13 -20.93 -14.89 98.22
CA ILE A 13 -21.13 -13.60 97.53
C ILE A 13 -19.89 -13.24 96.68
N PHE A 14 -18.69 -13.45 97.21
CA PHE A 14 -17.44 -13.18 96.48
C PHE A 14 -17.29 -14.09 95.25
N LEU A 15 -17.67 -15.36 95.36
CA LEU A 15 -17.70 -16.30 94.24
C LEU A 15 -18.68 -15.88 93.15
N VAL A 16 -19.88 -15.42 93.52
CA VAL A 16 -20.88 -14.92 92.55
C VAL A 16 -20.36 -13.69 91.81
N ILE A 17 -19.66 -12.78 92.50
CA ILE A 17 -19.07 -11.58 91.88
C ILE A 17 -17.96 -11.96 90.90
N ILE A 18 -17.05 -12.86 91.28
CA ILE A 18 -15.97 -13.33 90.38
C ILE A 18 -16.55 -14.05 89.17
N THR A 19 -17.57 -14.89 89.35
CA THR A 19 -18.20 -15.60 88.25
C THR A 19 -18.93 -14.64 87.32
N ALA A 20 -19.62 -13.62 87.86
CA ALA A 20 -20.25 -12.58 87.06
C ALA A 20 -19.23 -11.74 86.27
N ILE A 21 -18.09 -11.39 86.88
CA ILE A 21 -16.98 -10.69 86.20
C ILE A 21 -16.36 -11.58 85.12
N ALA A 22 -16.12 -12.87 85.39
CA ALA A 22 -15.57 -13.80 84.41
C ALA A 22 -16.52 -14.04 83.22
N ILE A 23 -17.83 -14.09 83.47
CA ILE A 23 -18.86 -14.18 82.43
C ILE A 23 -18.90 -12.88 81.62
N LEU A 24 -18.87 -11.72 82.28
CA LEU A 24 -18.82 -10.41 81.61
C LEU A 24 -17.55 -10.23 80.76
N ASP A 25 -16.39 -10.63 81.26
CA ASP A 25 -15.13 -10.60 80.51
C ASP A 25 -15.13 -11.61 79.36
N SER A 26 -15.69 -12.81 79.55
CA SER A 26 -15.89 -13.78 78.47
C SER A 26 -16.81 -13.25 77.37
N PHE A 27 -17.90 -12.56 77.72
CA PHE A 27 -18.78 -11.93 76.74
C PHE A 27 -18.08 -10.77 76.03
N ARG A 28 -17.30 -9.96 76.75
CA ARG A 28 -16.57 -8.81 76.18
C ARG A 28 -15.45 -9.25 75.24
N ILE A 29 -14.70 -10.30 75.61
CA ILE A 29 -13.67 -10.91 74.77
C ILE A 29 -14.29 -11.61 73.56
N SER A 30 -15.41 -12.31 73.73
CA SER A 30 -16.16 -12.92 72.62
C SER A 30 -16.67 -11.87 71.64
N ASN A 31 -17.28 -10.80 72.14
CA ASN A 31 -17.85 -9.75 71.30
C ASN A 31 -16.74 -9.01 70.53
N ASN A 32 -15.62 -8.70 71.19
CA ASN A 32 -14.46 -8.10 70.53
C ASN A 32 -13.80 -9.08 69.53
N ALA A 33 -13.77 -10.38 69.81
CA ALA A 33 -13.23 -11.39 68.91
C ALA A 33 -14.12 -11.61 67.68
N ASP A 34 -15.44 -11.53 67.85
CA ASP A 34 -16.41 -11.61 66.75
C ASP A 34 -16.39 -10.34 65.90
N GLU A 35 -16.23 -9.17 66.52
CA GLU A 35 -16.08 -7.88 65.83
C GLU A 35 -14.76 -7.85 65.03
N LEU A 36 -13.65 -8.30 65.62
CA LEU A 36 -12.36 -8.46 64.93
C LEU A 36 -12.43 -9.50 63.79
N LYS A 37 -13.16 -10.60 63.96
CA LYS A 37 -13.41 -11.56 62.87
C LYS A 37 -14.21 -10.95 61.75
N GLN A 38 -15.26 -10.19 62.05
CA GLN A 38 -16.05 -9.51 61.04
C GLN A 38 -15.24 -8.44 60.29
N GLU A 39 -14.41 -7.68 61.00
CA GLU A 39 -13.50 -6.72 60.37
C GLU A 39 -12.47 -7.41 59.49
N ASN A 40 -11.89 -8.53 59.93
CA ASN A 40 -10.94 -9.31 59.15
C ASN A 40 -11.59 -9.88 57.87
N ILE A 41 -12.81 -10.42 57.98
CA ILE A 41 -13.59 -10.87 56.81
C ILE A 41 -13.84 -9.70 55.84
N LYS A 42 -14.27 -8.54 56.33
CA LYS A 42 -14.47 -7.33 55.50
C LYS A 42 -13.18 -6.84 54.84
N LEU A 43 -12.04 -6.95 55.54
CA LEU A 43 -10.73 -6.58 55.00
C LEU A 43 -10.29 -7.56 53.91
N VAL A 44 -10.44 -8.86 54.13
CA VAL A 44 -10.15 -9.90 53.13
C VAL A 44 -11.03 -9.73 51.89
N GLU A 45 -12.31 -9.42 52.06
CA GLU A 45 -13.25 -9.16 50.96
C GLU A 45 -12.86 -7.89 50.17
N LYS A 46 -12.42 -6.82 50.87
CA LYS A 46 -11.91 -5.61 50.21
C LYS A 46 -10.61 -5.86 49.46
N VAL A 47 -9.68 -6.64 50.02
CA VAL A 47 -8.40 -6.96 49.37
C VAL A 47 -8.64 -7.80 48.12
N THR A 48 -9.46 -8.84 48.22
CA THR A 48 -9.79 -9.69 47.05
C THR A 48 -10.52 -8.91 45.95
N ASN A 49 -11.41 -7.98 46.31
CA ASN A 49 -12.06 -7.11 45.32
C ASN A 49 -11.05 -6.14 44.67
N LEU A 50 -10.13 -5.55 45.45
CA LEU A 50 -9.08 -4.68 44.92
C LEU A 50 -8.11 -5.43 44.00
N GLU A 51 -7.71 -6.66 44.35
CA GLU A 51 -6.89 -7.52 43.50
C GLU A 51 -7.59 -7.85 42.18
N SER A 52 -8.90 -8.17 42.22
CA SER A 52 -9.69 -8.41 41.02
C SER A 52 -9.78 -7.17 40.13
N VAL A 53 -10.02 -5.99 40.71
CA VAL A 53 -10.06 -4.72 39.96
C VAL A 53 -8.68 -4.36 39.38
N LEU A 54 -7.59 -4.64 40.11
CA LEU A 54 -6.23 -4.40 39.65
C LEU A 54 -5.87 -5.31 38.47
N ASN A 55 -6.19 -6.60 38.56
CA ASN A 55 -5.94 -7.55 37.47
C ASN A 55 -6.73 -7.19 36.22
N ASN A 56 -8.03 -6.86 36.35
CA ASN A 56 -8.85 -6.43 35.21
C ASN A 56 -8.30 -5.14 34.55
N LYS A 57 -7.78 -4.19 35.34
CA LYS A 57 -7.12 -3.00 34.80
C LYS A 57 -5.79 -3.32 34.11
N SER A 58 -5.01 -4.24 34.67
CA SER A 58 -3.76 -4.69 34.07
C SER A 58 -4.02 -5.34 32.71
N ASP A 59 -5.00 -6.24 32.63
CA ASP A 59 -5.37 -6.91 31.38
C ASP A 59 -5.88 -5.91 30.33
N ALA A 60 -6.67 -4.90 30.75
CA ALA A 60 -7.11 -3.83 29.86
C ALA A 60 -5.94 -2.97 29.35
N LEU A 61 -4.93 -2.69 30.19
CA LEU A 61 -3.73 -1.93 29.79
C LEU A 61 -2.87 -2.71 28.80
N VAL A 62 -2.69 -4.02 29.01
CA VAL A 62 -1.96 -4.89 28.07
C VAL A 62 -2.64 -4.92 26.71
N ASN A 63 -3.97 -5.04 26.67
CA ASN A 63 -4.73 -4.99 25.42
C ASN A 63 -4.62 -3.62 24.71
N ILE A 64 -4.56 -2.51 25.47
CA ILE A 64 -4.38 -1.17 24.90
C ILE A 64 -2.98 -1.02 24.28
N GLU A 65 -1.95 -1.58 24.91
CA GLU A 65 -0.58 -1.52 24.41
C GLU A 65 -0.41 -2.34 23.11
N GLU A 66 -1.04 -3.51 23.02
CA GLU A 66 -1.06 -4.33 21.79
C GLU A 66 -1.76 -3.60 20.63
N VAL A 67 -2.92 -3.00 20.89
CA VAL A 67 -3.65 -2.20 19.88
C VAL A 67 -2.86 -0.97 19.45
N LEU A 68 -2.13 -0.31 20.36
CA LEU A 68 -1.29 0.83 20.02
C LEU A 68 -0.15 0.44 19.07
N VAL A 69 0.50 -0.69 19.31
CA VAL A 69 1.57 -1.21 18.43
C VAL A 69 1.02 -1.57 17.05
N GLU A 70 -0.15 -2.19 16.99
CA GLU A 70 -0.82 -2.52 15.72
C GLU A 70 -1.18 -1.25 14.93
N VAL A 71 -1.81 -0.26 15.58
CA VAL A 71 -2.20 1.02 14.96
C VAL A 71 -0.98 1.82 14.51
N GLU A 72 0.12 1.83 15.27
CA GLU A 72 1.36 2.49 14.84
C GLU A 72 2.00 1.80 13.62
N GLY A 73 1.93 0.47 13.57
CA GLY A 73 2.38 -0.33 12.43
C GLY A 73 1.56 -0.04 11.17
N GLU A 74 0.24 -0.11 11.27
CA GLU A 74 -0.68 0.19 10.17
C GLU A 74 -0.53 1.64 9.68
N ASN A 75 -0.38 2.60 10.58
CA ASN A 75 -0.19 4.00 10.22
C ASN A 75 1.13 4.22 9.48
N LYS A 76 2.20 3.52 9.87
CA LYS A 76 3.48 3.58 9.17
C LYS A 76 3.40 3.00 7.76
N GLU A 77 2.74 1.84 7.61
CA GLU A 77 2.51 1.22 6.30
C GLU A 77 1.65 2.13 5.40
N LEU A 78 0.63 2.76 5.96
CA LEU A 78 -0.20 3.71 5.24
C LEU A 78 0.58 4.94 4.78
N ILE A 79 1.47 5.49 5.61
CA ILE A 79 2.35 6.61 5.24
C ILE A 79 3.29 6.21 4.09
N ASP A 80 3.89 5.03 4.16
CA ASP A 80 4.78 4.53 3.10
C ASP A 80 4.01 4.32 1.78
N HIS A 81 2.79 3.79 1.84
CA HIS A 81 1.91 3.64 0.68
C HIS A 81 1.48 5.00 0.10
N VAL A 82 1.10 5.96 0.94
CA VAL A 82 0.77 7.33 0.50
C VAL A 82 1.97 7.98 -0.17
N PHE A 83 3.18 7.88 0.41
CA PHE A 83 4.39 8.42 -0.20
C PHE A 83 4.72 7.75 -1.55
N HIS A 84 4.52 6.44 -1.66
CA HIS A 84 4.71 5.74 -2.92
C HIS A 84 3.71 6.20 -3.98
N LEU A 85 2.43 6.31 -3.62
CA LEU A 85 1.36 6.79 -4.50
C LEU A 85 1.55 8.25 -4.89
N GLU A 86 1.96 9.13 -3.98
CA GLU A 86 2.28 10.53 -4.27
C GLU A 86 3.44 10.61 -5.27
N LYS A 87 4.48 9.80 -5.09
CA LYS A 87 5.58 9.71 -6.05
C LYS A 87 5.13 9.20 -7.40
N GLU A 88 4.26 8.20 -7.47
CA GLU A 88 3.67 7.72 -8.73
C GLU A 88 2.78 8.77 -9.39
N ILE A 89 2.00 9.52 -8.60
CA ILE A 89 1.15 10.62 -9.07
C ILE A 89 2.00 11.80 -9.57
N ASP A 90 3.08 12.16 -8.89
CA ASP A 90 3.99 13.23 -9.33
C ASP A 90 4.78 12.81 -10.58
N LEU A 91 5.18 11.55 -10.68
CA LEU A 91 5.72 10.98 -11.90
C LEU A 91 4.67 10.97 -13.03
N SER A 92 3.39 10.78 -12.73
CA SER A 92 2.31 10.79 -13.74
C SER A 92 1.91 12.20 -14.16
N LYS A 93 1.84 13.17 -13.24
CA LYS A 93 1.49 14.57 -13.50
C LYS A 93 2.60 15.37 -14.19
N SER A 94 3.86 14.95 -14.05
CA SER A 94 5.00 15.69 -14.62
C SER A 94 5.42 15.27 -16.02
N TYR A 95 4.87 14.18 -16.58
CA TYR A 95 5.59 13.50 -17.67
C TYR A 95 5.32 13.99 -19.10
N PHE A 96 4.23 14.69 -19.39
CA PHE A 96 3.92 15.06 -20.77
C PHE A 96 3.14 16.36 -20.86
N ASP A 97 3.78 17.41 -21.40
CA ASP A 97 3.09 18.62 -21.82
C ASP A 97 2.16 18.29 -23.01
N TYR A 98 1.03 18.98 -23.10
CA TYR A 98 0.12 18.87 -24.24
C TYR A 98 0.83 19.22 -25.56
N SER A 99 1.81 20.12 -25.51
CA SER A 99 2.68 20.43 -26.66
C SER A 99 3.48 19.21 -27.12
N GLU A 100 4.10 18.49 -26.19
CA GLU A 100 4.89 17.28 -26.44
C GLU A 100 4.03 16.14 -27.01
N PHE A 101 2.81 15.99 -26.51
CA PHE A 101 1.85 15.02 -27.04
C PHE A 101 1.46 15.35 -28.49
N ASN A 102 1.17 16.62 -28.78
CA ASN A 102 0.85 17.07 -30.12
C ASN A 102 2.04 16.91 -31.09
N ASP A 103 3.26 17.15 -30.64
CA ASP A 103 4.46 16.96 -31.45
C ASP A 103 4.64 15.48 -31.83
N ALA A 104 4.42 14.57 -30.89
CA ALA A 104 4.48 13.14 -31.16
C ALA A 104 3.38 12.66 -32.12
N ILE A 105 2.14 13.16 -31.96
CA ILE A 105 1.05 12.90 -32.92
C ILE A 105 1.44 13.45 -34.29
N ASN A 106 1.94 14.68 -34.36
CA ASN A 106 2.31 15.32 -35.61
C ASN A 106 3.40 14.54 -36.36
N THR A 107 4.35 13.93 -35.65
CA THR A 107 5.31 13.00 -36.28
C THR A 107 4.61 11.84 -36.99
N ILE A 108 3.58 11.23 -36.38
CA ILE A 108 2.82 10.16 -37.03
C ILE A 108 1.96 10.69 -38.19
N GLU A 109 1.32 11.85 -38.02
CA GLU A 109 0.53 12.48 -39.08
C GLU A 109 1.36 12.89 -40.29
N LEU A 110 2.64 13.23 -40.09
CA LEU A 110 3.60 13.45 -41.17
C LEU A 110 4.06 12.12 -41.78
N PHE A 111 4.36 11.11 -40.95
CA PHE A 111 4.73 9.77 -41.41
C PHE A 111 3.64 9.15 -42.31
N LYS A 112 2.37 9.35 -41.95
CA LYS A 112 1.19 8.94 -42.74
C LYS A 112 1.16 9.48 -44.16
N LYS A 113 1.70 10.69 -44.36
CA LYS A 113 1.67 11.44 -45.62
C LYS A 113 2.89 11.20 -46.50
N VAL A 114 3.85 10.39 -46.03
CA VAL A 114 5.04 10.07 -46.82
C VAL A 114 4.63 9.23 -48.03
N GLU A 115 5.08 9.65 -49.21
CA GLU A 115 4.83 8.92 -50.47
C GLU A 115 6.01 8.03 -50.86
N GLU A 116 7.22 8.37 -50.43
CA GLU A 116 8.45 7.65 -50.79
C GLU A 116 9.07 6.91 -49.60
N PHE A 117 9.33 5.61 -49.75
CA PHE A 117 9.94 4.80 -48.69
C PHE A 117 11.31 5.32 -48.24
N ALA A 118 12.07 5.96 -49.15
CA ALA A 118 13.37 6.53 -48.83
C ALA A 118 13.31 7.60 -47.73
N GLU A 119 12.17 8.29 -47.60
CA GLU A 119 11.94 9.33 -46.58
C GLU A 119 11.50 8.75 -45.24
N VAL A 120 10.95 7.53 -45.23
CA VAL A 120 10.39 6.89 -44.04
C VAL A 120 11.42 6.77 -42.91
N LYS A 121 12.68 6.49 -43.23
CA LYS A 121 13.77 6.37 -42.24
C LYS A 121 13.91 7.63 -41.37
N ASN A 122 13.51 8.80 -41.84
CA ASN A 122 13.61 10.06 -41.11
C ASN A 122 12.62 10.15 -39.93
N PHE A 123 11.61 9.29 -39.89
CA PHE A 123 10.66 9.25 -38.77
C PHE A 123 11.12 8.34 -37.64
N PHE A 124 12.12 7.50 -37.87
CA PHE A 124 12.55 6.51 -36.91
C PHE A 124 13.78 6.93 -36.12
N LEU A 125 13.85 6.42 -34.89
CA LEU A 125 14.91 6.71 -33.94
C LEU A 125 16.22 6.01 -34.32
N THR A 126 17.28 6.78 -34.53
CA THR A 126 18.64 6.28 -34.79
C THR A 126 19.57 6.63 -33.65
N GLY A 127 19.72 5.69 -32.72
CA GLY A 127 20.67 5.82 -31.63
C GLY A 127 20.18 6.71 -30.49
N THR A 128 20.11 6.13 -29.30
CA THR A 128 20.46 6.83 -28.07
C THR A 128 21.98 6.66 -27.85
N SER A 129 22.54 7.34 -26.84
CA SER A 129 23.90 7.12 -26.32
C SER A 129 24.22 5.65 -25.97
N THR A 130 23.23 4.74 -26.02
CA THR A 130 23.36 3.30 -25.77
C THR A 130 23.13 2.42 -27.02
N GLY A 131 23.14 2.97 -28.23
CA GLY A 131 23.23 2.18 -29.46
C GLY A 131 21.98 1.34 -29.78
N ASN A 132 21.03 1.91 -30.52
CA ASN A 132 20.03 1.12 -31.23
C ASN A 132 20.68 0.44 -32.45
N PHE A 133 21.47 -0.61 -32.19
CA PHE A 133 21.87 -1.60 -33.19
C PHE A 133 20.66 -2.54 -33.41
N GLY A 134 19.90 -2.34 -34.48
CA GLY A 134 18.82 -3.27 -34.83
C GLY A 134 17.69 -2.74 -35.70
N LEU A 135 17.64 -1.43 -35.96
CA LEU A 135 16.70 -0.87 -36.92
C LEU A 135 17.29 -1.00 -38.35
N SER A 136 16.53 -1.60 -39.26
CA SER A 136 16.96 -1.90 -40.63
C SER A 136 15.86 -1.55 -41.62
N PHE A 137 16.26 -1.03 -42.78
CA PHE A 137 15.36 -0.71 -43.90
C PHE A 137 15.80 -1.54 -45.09
N SER A 138 14.86 -2.26 -45.69
CA SER A 138 15.11 -3.07 -46.87
C SER A 138 14.25 -2.57 -48.01
N ALA A 139 14.89 -2.28 -49.14
CA ALA A 139 14.24 -1.98 -50.40
C ALA A 139 13.62 -3.22 -51.08
N LEU A 140 13.49 -4.33 -50.34
CA LEU A 140 12.93 -5.61 -50.78
C LEU A 140 11.95 -6.11 -49.70
N ASP A 141 10.73 -6.47 -50.12
CA ASP A 141 9.72 -7.16 -49.33
C ASP A 141 10.06 -8.67 -49.21
N ARG A 142 9.18 -9.47 -48.61
CA ARG A 142 9.37 -10.93 -48.53
C ARG A 142 9.37 -11.65 -49.89
N GLU A 143 8.78 -11.05 -50.91
CA GLU A 143 8.64 -11.59 -52.27
C GLU A 143 9.68 -11.03 -53.26
N GLY A 144 10.47 -10.04 -52.83
CA GLY A 144 11.49 -9.34 -53.63
C GLY A 144 10.98 -8.18 -54.49
N THR A 145 9.78 -7.67 -54.25
CA THR A 145 9.03 -6.83 -55.20
C THR A 145 8.89 -5.37 -54.81
N CYS A 146 8.86 -5.05 -53.51
CA CYS A 146 8.58 -3.69 -53.02
C CYS A 146 9.59 -3.20 -51.96
N PRO A 147 10.07 -1.94 -52.03
CA PRO A 147 10.88 -1.35 -50.99
C PRO A 147 10.01 -0.87 -49.83
N CYS A 148 9.70 -1.73 -48.87
CA CYS A 148 8.82 -1.36 -47.76
C CYS A 148 9.16 -1.97 -46.40
N ARG A 149 10.16 -2.85 -46.28
CA ARG A 149 10.34 -3.59 -45.03
C ARG A 149 11.15 -2.80 -44.01
N ILE A 150 10.59 -2.67 -42.81
CA ILE A 150 11.21 -2.03 -41.64
C ILE A 150 11.43 -3.12 -40.58
N GLY A 151 12.67 -3.41 -40.24
CA GLY A 151 13.04 -4.38 -39.20
C GLY A 151 13.50 -3.69 -37.93
N PHE A 152 13.06 -4.16 -36.76
CA PHE A 152 13.33 -3.58 -35.45
C PHE A 152 14.33 -4.40 -34.65
N SER A 153 14.92 -3.79 -33.61
CA SER A 153 15.83 -4.46 -32.69
C SER A 153 15.21 -5.63 -31.94
N SER A 154 13.88 -5.66 -31.83
CA SER A 154 13.11 -6.79 -31.28
C SER A 154 13.15 -8.05 -32.17
N GLY A 155 13.78 -7.98 -33.35
CA GLY A 155 13.80 -9.05 -34.35
C GLY A 155 12.50 -9.17 -35.15
N LYS A 156 11.51 -8.32 -34.86
CA LYS A 156 10.27 -8.20 -35.64
C LYS A 156 10.48 -7.26 -36.83
N SER A 157 9.62 -7.39 -37.83
CA SER A 157 9.58 -6.46 -38.97
C SER A 157 8.16 -6.23 -39.42
N ILE A 158 7.90 -5.05 -39.96
CA ILE A 158 6.65 -4.72 -40.63
C ILE A 158 6.92 -4.38 -42.10
N GLU A 159 5.87 -4.44 -42.90
CA GLU A 159 5.84 -3.87 -44.24
C GLU A 159 5.16 -2.51 -44.16
N TRP A 160 5.85 -1.49 -44.64
CA TRP A 160 5.29 -0.15 -44.74
C TRP A 160 4.34 -0.08 -45.93
N ILE A 161 3.09 0.26 -45.64
CA ILE A 161 2.06 0.44 -46.66
C ILE A 161 1.64 1.90 -46.61
N PRO A 162 1.86 2.69 -47.67
CA PRO A 162 1.40 4.08 -47.74
C PRO A 162 -0.11 4.16 -47.48
N ASN A 163 -0.55 5.21 -46.79
CA ASN A 163 -1.97 5.48 -46.50
C ASN A 163 -2.71 4.36 -45.71
N SER A 164 -1.99 3.42 -45.09
CA SER A 164 -2.60 2.34 -44.31
C SER A 164 -3.01 2.72 -42.89
N ILE A 165 -2.52 3.85 -42.38
CA ILE A 165 -2.75 4.29 -40.99
C ILE A 165 -3.85 5.35 -40.99
N LEU A 166 -4.90 5.10 -40.21
CA LEU A 166 -6.09 5.94 -40.11
C LEU A 166 -6.05 6.81 -38.85
N ASN A 167 -6.99 6.61 -37.92
CA ASN A 167 -7.20 7.48 -36.78
C ASN A 167 -6.48 6.98 -35.53
N LEU A 168 -6.03 7.91 -34.69
CA LEU A 168 -5.56 7.58 -33.34
C LEU A 168 -6.77 7.11 -32.51
N ILE A 169 -6.72 5.89 -32.00
CA ILE A 169 -7.79 5.30 -31.20
C ILE A 169 -7.47 5.27 -29.70
N GLN A 170 -6.19 5.17 -29.35
CA GLN A 170 -5.76 5.10 -27.96
C GLN A 170 -4.33 5.62 -27.81
N PHE A 171 -4.02 6.18 -26.65
CA PHE A 171 -2.65 6.48 -26.26
C PHE A 171 -2.37 6.09 -24.80
N SER A 172 -1.11 5.88 -24.48
CA SER A 172 -0.63 5.76 -23.10
C SER A 172 0.79 6.29 -22.97
N VAL A 173 1.13 6.79 -21.79
CA VAL A 173 2.49 7.25 -21.46
C VAL A 173 3.15 6.19 -20.59
N GLN A 174 4.36 5.78 -20.94
CA GLN A 174 5.15 4.80 -20.19
C GLN A 174 6.57 5.32 -20.00
N LYS A 175 6.84 5.93 -18.84
CA LYS A 175 8.11 6.62 -18.59
C LYS A 175 8.38 7.61 -19.74
N ASP A 176 9.58 7.60 -20.32
CA ASP A 176 10.03 8.41 -21.47
C ASP A 176 9.43 8.07 -22.84
N LYS A 177 8.40 7.22 -22.88
CA LYS A 177 7.81 6.75 -24.13
C LYS A 177 6.34 7.10 -24.23
N LEU A 178 5.93 7.48 -25.43
CA LEU A 178 4.54 7.64 -25.77
C LEU A 178 4.11 6.49 -26.66
N ILE A 179 3.07 5.79 -26.24
CA ILE A 179 2.47 4.69 -27.00
C ILE A 179 1.23 5.24 -27.67
N LEU A 180 1.20 5.19 -29.00
CA LEU A 180 0.08 5.65 -29.81
C LEU A 180 -0.47 4.47 -30.62
N ILE A 181 -1.76 4.18 -30.49
CA ILE A 181 -2.42 3.12 -31.21
C ILE A 181 -3.32 3.75 -32.26
N TYR A 182 -3.07 3.42 -33.52
CA TYR A 182 -3.85 3.86 -34.66
C TYR A 182 -4.60 2.70 -35.28
N GLU A 183 -5.83 2.97 -35.68
CA GLU A 183 -6.59 2.15 -36.60
C GLU A 183 -5.88 2.07 -37.95
N THR A 184 -6.00 0.93 -38.63
CA THR A 184 -5.45 0.70 -39.97
C THR A 184 -6.57 0.50 -40.99
N SER A 185 -6.26 0.58 -42.28
CA SER A 185 -7.20 0.31 -43.37
C SER A 185 -7.79 -1.09 -43.28
N GLU A 186 -9.03 -1.29 -43.77
CA GLU A 186 -9.76 -2.58 -43.70
C GLU A 186 -8.98 -3.78 -44.26
N ASP A 187 -8.04 -3.56 -45.18
CA ASP A 187 -7.17 -4.59 -45.74
C ASP A 187 -6.10 -5.11 -44.75
N ILE A 188 -5.92 -4.46 -43.60
CA ILE A 188 -4.99 -4.84 -42.53
C ILE A 188 -5.82 -5.20 -41.29
N GLU A 189 -5.88 -6.48 -40.95
CA GLU A 189 -6.68 -7.01 -39.82
C GLU A 189 -6.19 -6.56 -38.41
N GLU A 190 -5.13 -5.75 -38.36
CA GLU A 190 -4.37 -5.41 -37.15
C GLU A 190 -4.14 -3.91 -37.05
N ASN A 191 -4.36 -3.34 -35.87
CA ASN A 191 -4.04 -1.96 -35.54
C ASN A 191 -2.53 -1.77 -35.35
N PHE A 192 -2.03 -0.57 -35.66
CA PHE A 192 -0.62 -0.24 -35.45
C PHE A 192 -0.42 0.48 -34.12
N GLN A 193 0.42 -0.10 -33.27
CA GLN A 193 0.93 0.53 -32.07
C GLN A 193 2.33 1.10 -32.36
N PHE A 194 2.43 2.42 -32.33
CA PHE A 194 3.67 3.17 -32.41
C PHE A 194 4.23 3.39 -31.01
N VAL A 195 5.48 2.96 -30.80
CA VAL A 195 6.27 3.28 -29.62
C VAL A 195 7.14 4.47 -29.98
N MET A 196 6.87 5.61 -29.36
CA MET A 196 7.55 6.88 -29.62
C MET A 196 8.55 7.19 -28.51
N ALA A 197 9.70 7.72 -28.88
CA ALA A 197 10.73 8.19 -27.96
C ALA A 197 11.43 9.44 -28.55
N LYS A 198 12.01 10.29 -27.69
CA LYS A 198 12.82 11.42 -28.15
C LYS A 198 14.20 10.98 -28.62
N GLY A 199 14.63 11.56 -29.74
CA GLY A 199 16.00 11.44 -30.23
C GLY A 199 16.14 11.85 -31.69
N THR A 200 17.24 11.41 -32.30
CA THR A 200 17.61 11.76 -33.67
C THR A 200 17.19 10.68 -34.67
N ALA A 201 17.19 11.02 -35.96
CA ALA A 201 17.01 10.11 -37.08
C ALA A 201 18.24 10.12 -38.00
N TRP A 202 18.26 9.23 -39.01
CA TRP A 202 19.42 9.03 -39.90
C TRP A 202 19.94 10.32 -40.53
N ASP A 203 19.05 11.07 -41.17
CA ASP A 203 19.41 12.28 -41.90
C ASP A 203 19.05 13.57 -41.13
N ASP A 204 18.38 13.43 -39.97
CA ASP A 204 17.92 14.54 -39.14
C ASP A 204 18.40 14.37 -37.69
N LEU A 205 19.46 15.09 -37.35
CA LEU A 205 20.11 15.07 -36.05
C LEU A 205 19.40 15.93 -34.99
N THR A 206 18.24 16.50 -35.31
CA THR A 206 17.44 17.26 -34.34
C THR A 206 16.73 16.29 -33.38
N GLU A 207 16.84 16.56 -32.09
CA GLU A 207 16.12 15.82 -31.06
C GLU A 207 14.63 16.16 -31.10
N LYS A 208 13.80 15.17 -31.44
CA LYS A 208 12.34 15.27 -31.43
C LYS A 208 11.71 13.89 -31.24
N TRP A 209 10.38 13.81 -31.16
CA TRP A 209 9.68 12.53 -31.12
C TRP A 209 9.90 11.73 -32.41
N ARG A 210 10.42 10.51 -32.26
CA ARG A 210 10.68 9.54 -33.32
C ARG A 210 10.01 8.22 -33.01
N ILE A 211 9.74 7.46 -34.06
CA ILE A 211 9.26 6.08 -33.96
C ILE A 211 10.42 5.19 -33.56
N GLU A 212 10.34 4.56 -32.41
CA GLU A 212 11.30 3.56 -31.96
C GLU A 212 10.91 2.16 -32.47
N GLU A 213 9.62 1.82 -32.37
CA GLU A 213 9.09 0.50 -32.76
C GLU A 213 7.65 0.64 -33.25
N ILE A 214 7.25 -0.23 -34.18
CA ILE A 214 5.85 -0.42 -34.57
C ILE A 214 5.47 -1.88 -34.30
N LYS A 215 4.34 -2.06 -33.61
CA LYS A 215 3.76 -3.37 -33.29
C LYS A 215 2.38 -3.49 -33.91
N MET A 216 2.06 -4.69 -34.36
CA MET A 216 0.72 -5.03 -34.83
C MET A 216 -0.07 -5.60 -33.64
N LEU A 217 -1.27 -5.07 -33.41
CA LEU A 217 -2.22 -5.52 -32.40
C LEU A 217 -3.45 -6.03 -33.11
N LYS A 218 -4.03 -7.14 -32.65
CA LYS A 218 -5.31 -7.59 -33.20
C LYS A 218 -6.35 -6.47 -33.06
N ALA A 219 -7.06 -6.18 -34.15
CA ALA A 219 -8.24 -5.34 -34.08
C ALA A 219 -9.28 -6.02 -33.16
N ASN A 220 -9.92 -5.24 -32.30
CA ASN A 220 -11.01 -5.71 -31.43
C ASN A 220 -12.35 -5.67 -32.16
#